data_AF-A0A5D2II84-F1
#
_entry.id   AF-A0A5D2II84-F1
#
_cell.length_a   1.000
_cell.length_b   1.000
_cell.length_c   1.000
_cell.angle_alpha   90.00
_cell.angle_beta   90.00
_cell.angle_gamma   90.00
#
_symmetry.space_group_name_H-M   'P 1'
#
loop_
_entity.id
_entity.type
_entity.pdbx_description
1 polymer ?
#
loop_
_entity_poly.entity_id
_entity_poly.type
_entity_poly.pdbx_seq_one_letter_code
_entity_poly.pdbx_strand_id
1 'polypeptide(L)'
;MKGENFLFGRYKFIEAIKTALEGYPPRDERCKSANWIGVHKALMAIKDVEGMLRSLDPQYYDILMKYIYRGLSTGNRTTCDQCLKIHEKLTEKAGFGCILRSLADTVNTV
;
A
#
# COMPACT_ATOMS: atom_id res chain seq x y z
N MET A 1 -13.76 -24.19 -3.99
CA MET A 1 -13.98 -23.03 -3.09
C MET A 1 -12.67 -22.40 -2.56
N LYS A 2 -11.60 -22.30 -3.35
CA LYS A 2 -10.32 -21.63 -2.92
C LYS A 2 -10.07 -20.29 -3.63
N GLY A 3 -10.83 -19.97 -4.67
CA GLY A 3 -10.63 -18.76 -5.50
C GLY A 3 -11.35 -17.51 -5.01
N GLU A 4 -12.51 -17.65 -4.35
CA GLU A 4 -13.39 -16.51 -4.02
C GLU A 4 -12.85 -15.65 -2.86
N ASN A 5 -12.31 -16.28 -1.82
CA ASN A 5 -11.70 -15.57 -0.68
C ASN A 5 -10.42 -14.79 -1.07
N PHE A 6 -9.71 -15.26 -2.10
CA PHE A 6 -8.47 -14.64 -2.56
C PHE A 6 -8.73 -13.39 -3.41
N LEU A 7 -9.77 -13.45 -4.25
CA LEU A 7 -10.25 -12.28 -4.99
C LEU A 7 -10.79 -11.23 -4.01
N PHE A 8 -11.59 -11.62 -3.02
CA PHE A 8 -12.17 -10.70 -2.03
C PHE A 8 -11.12 -9.89 -1.25
N GLY A 9 -10.01 -10.53 -0.84
CA GLY A 9 -8.89 -9.84 -0.18
C GLY A 9 -8.13 -8.86 -1.11
N ARG A 10 -7.97 -9.20 -2.39
CA ARG A 10 -7.33 -8.35 -3.41
C ARG A 10 -8.15 -7.10 -3.72
N TYR A 11 -9.46 -7.26 -3.91
CA TYR A 11 -10.37 -6.13 -4.16
C TYR A 11 -10.40 -5.17 -2.98
N LYS A 12 -10.41 -5.67 -1.73
CA LYS A 12 -10.48 -4.82 -0.53
C LYS A 12 -9.23 -3.97 -0.30
N PHE A 13 -8.05 -4.44 -0.70
CA PHE A 13 -6.82 -3.66 -0.65
C PHE A 13 -6.83 -2.49 -1.63
N ILE A 14 -7.17 -2.81 -2.89
CA ILE A 14 -7.22 -1.82 -3.97
C ILE A 14 -8.29 -0.79 -3.66
N GLU A 15 -9.47 -1.21 -3.18
CA GLU A 15 -10.51 -0.32 -2.68
C GLU A 15 -10.02 0.50 -1.47
N ALA A 16 -9.35 -0.09 -0.48
CA ALA A 16 -8.82 0.70 0.64
C ALA A 16 -7.81 1.78 0.19
N ILE A 17 -6.97 1.47 -0.79
CA ILE A 17 -6.05 2.45 -1.41
C ILE A 17 -6.84 3.50 -2.19
N LYS A 18 -7.80 3.09 -3.01
CA LYS A 18 -8.67 4.00 -3.80
C LYS A 18 -9.48 4.92 -2.91
N THR A 19 -10.14 4.39 -1.89
CA THR A 19 -10.90 5.16 -0.90
C THR A 19 -9.98 6.11 -0.12
N ALA A 20 -8.73 5.72 0.18
CA ALA A 20 -7.75 6.63 0.77
C ALA A 20 -7.33 7.78 -0.17
N LEU A 21 -7.67 7.71 -1.46
CA LEU A 21 -7.30 8.67 -2.51
C LEU A 21 -8.49 9.45 -3.09
N GLU A 22 -9.71 8.94 -2.99
CA GLU A 22 -10.93 9.61 -3.48
C GLU A 22 -11.20 10.93 -2.74
N GLY A 23 -10.65 11.09 -1.53
CA GLY A 23 -10.35 12.40 -0.96
C GLY A 23 -8.84 12.57 -0.94
N TYR A 24 -8.35 13.73 -1.36
CA TYR A 24 -7.01 14.19 -1.01
C TYR A 24 -6.68 13.76 0.44
N PRO A 25 -5.50 13.16 0.72
CA PRO A 25 -5.27 12.48 1.99
C PRO A 25 -5.68 13.40 3.13
N PRO A 26 -6.53 12.90 4.04
CA PRO A 26 -7.22 13.75 4.99
C PRO A 26 -6.19 14.51 5.79
N ARG A 27 -6.34 15.84 5.89
CA ARG A 27 -5.43 16.66 6.70
C ARG A 27 -5.45 16.24 8.17
N ASP A 28 -6.54 15.63 8.61
CA ASP A 28 -6.73 15.14 9.97
C ASP A 28 -5.99 13.80 10.22
N GLU A 29 -5.14 13.80 11.24
CA GLU A 29 -4.32 12.65 11.63
C GLU A 29 -5.14 11.42 12.08
N ARG A 30 -6.37 11.63 12.59
CA ARG A 30 -7.23 10.51 12.99
C ARG A 30 -7.75 9.78 11.76
N CYS A 31 -8.12 10.51 10.72
CA CYS A 31 -8.53 9.93 9.44
C CYS A 31 -7.36 9.20 8.75
N LYS A 32 -6.14 9.75 8.76
CA LYS A 32 -4.94 9.04 8.29
C LYS A 32 -4.71 7.74 9.06
N SER A 33 -4.89 7.77 10.38
CA SER A 33 -4.77 6.59 11.24
C SER A 33 -5.87 5.56 10.99
N ALA A 34 -7.09 5.97 10.72
CA ALA A 34 -8.18 5.07 10.34
C ALA A 34 -7.90 4.37 9.00
N ASN A 35 -7.46 5.13 7.99
CA ASN A 35 -7.09 4.58 6.68
C ASN A 35 -5.94 3.56 6.81
N TRP A 36 -4.96 3.84 7.66
CA TRP A 36 -3.87 2.90 7.95
C TRP A 36 -4.35 1.53 8.39
N ILE A 37 -5.34 1.47 9.29
CA ILE A 37 -5.79 0.20 9.85
C ILE A 37 -6.30 -0.73 8.73
N GLY A 38 -7.01 -0.17 7.75
CA GLY A 38 -7.48 -0.91 6.58
C GLY A 38 -6.33 -1.35 5.68
N VAL A 39 -5.45 -0.42 5.33
CA VAL A 39 -4.32 -0.68 4.43
C VAL A 39 -3.32 -1.65 5.04
N HIS A 40 -2.97 -1.51 6.32
CA HIS A 40 -2.07 -2.41 7.04
C HIS A 40 -2.60 -3.84 7.06
N LYS A 41 -3.87 -4.05 7.43
CA LYS A 41 -4.51 -5.37 7.39
C LYS A 41 -4.44 -6.00 6.00
N ALA A 42 -4.64 -5.18 4.98
CA ALA A 42 -4.60 -5.64 3.61
C ALA A 42 -3.18 -5.95 3.12
N LEU A 43 -2.16 -5.12 3.45
CA LEU A 43 -0.75 -5.39 3.19
C LEU A 43 -0.32 -6.73 3.81
N MET A 44 -0.75 -6.98 5.04
CA MET A 44 -0.44 -8.23 5.75
C MET A 44 -1.14 -9.46 5.18
N ALA A 45 -2.25 -9.29 4.45
CA ALA A 45 -2.98 -10.38 3.81
C ALA A 45 -2.39 -10.79 2.43
N ILE A 46 -1.47 -9.99 1.87
CA ILE A 46 -0.86 -10.27 0.56
C ILE A 46 0.08 -11.46 0.66
N LYS A 47 -0.27 -12.55 -0.04
CA LYS A 47 0.56 -13.75 -0.18
C LYS A 47 1.32 -13.79 -1.50
N ASP A 48 0.68 -13.33 -2.57
CA ASP A 48 1.23 -13.27 -3.94
C ASP A 48 1.41 -11.79 -4.31
N VAL A 49 2.61 -11.27 -4.04
CA VAL A 49 2.97 -9.87 -4.25
C VAL A 49 2.97 -9.53 -5.75
N GLU A 50 3.59 -10.36 -6.58
CA GLU A 50 3.69 -10.09 -8.01
C GLU A 50 2.32 -10.13 -8.69
N GLY A 51 1.46 -11.10 -8.32
CA GLY A 51 0.09 -11.15 -8.81
C GLY A 51 -0.76 -9.96 -8.35
N MET A 52 -0.55 -9.47 -7.12
CA MET A 52 -1.20 -8.23 -6.66
C MET A 52 -0.73 -7.04 -7.51
N LEU A 53 0.58 -6.87 -7.72
CA LEU A 53 1.12 -5.77 -8.50
C LEU A 53 0.68 -5.81 -9.97
N ARG A 54 0.50 -7.01 -10.56
CA ARG A 54 -0.07 -7.18 -11.91
C ARG A 54 -1.51 -6.66 -12.02
N SER A 55 -2.31 -6.80 -10.96
CA SER A 55 -3.70 -6.32 -10.93
C SER A 55 -3.84 -4.85 -10.53
N LEU A 56 -2.81 -4.24 -9.96
CA LEU A 56 -2.83 -2.86 -9.49
C LEU A 56 -2.45 -1.90 -10.63
N ASP A 57 -3.30 -0.90 -10.86
CA ASP A 57 -3.04 0.18 -11.82
C ASP A 57 -1.77 0.98 -11.39
N PRO A 58 -0.84 1.27 -12.32
CA PRO A 58 0.36 2.05 -12.05
C PRO A 58 0.14 3.38 -11.32
N GLN A 59 -1.02 4.03 -11.49
CA GLN A 59 -1.32 5.28 -10.77
C GLN A 59 -1.31 5.12 -9.23
N TYR A 60 -1.47 3.89 -8.73
CA TYR A 60 -1.47 3.59 -7.29
C TYR A 60 -0.10 3.16 -6.75
N TYR A 61 0.96 3.16 -7.57
CA TYR A 61 2.27 2.69 -7.12
C TYR A 61 2.92 3.63 -6.11
N ASP A 62 2.88 4.94 -6.36
CA ASP A 62 3.51 5.91 -5.46
C ASP A 62 2.82 5.93 -4.09
N ILE A 63 1.49 5.90 -4.05
CA ILE A 63 0.72 5.84 -2.80
C ILE A 63 0.94 4.51 -2.04
N LEU A 64 1.05 3.40 -2.75
CA LEU A 64 1.42 2.13 -2.13
C LEU A 64 2.81 2.23 -1.49
N MET A 65 3.77 2.82 -2.20
CA MET A 65 5.13 3.02 -1.68
C MET A 65 5.15 3.90 -0.42
N LYS A 66 4.28 4.92 -0.33
CA LYS A 66 4.11 5.69 0.92
C LYS A 66 3.59 4.85 2.09
N TYR A 67 2.58 4.01 1.86
CA TYR A 67 2.06 3.12 2.90
C TYR A 67 3.08 2.05 3.33
N ILE A 68 3.93 1.61 2.41
CA ILE A 68 5.08 0.75 2.72
C ILE A 68 6.04 1.49 3.66
N TYR A 69 6.41 2.74 3.36
CA TYR A 69 7.28 3.52 4.25
C TYR A 69 6.64 3.80 5.61
N ARG A 70 5.34 4.08 5.66
CA ARG A 70 4.60 4.17 6.92
C ARG A 70 4.73 2.88 7.73
N GLY A 71 4.48 1.73 7.09
CA GLY A 71 4.64 0.42 7.71
C GLY A 71 6.06 0.14 8.21
N LEU A 72 7.09 0.56 7.49
CA LEU A 72 8.49 0.46 7.92
C LEU A 72 8.80 1.37 9.12
N SER A 73 8.15 2.54 9.21
CA SER A 73 8.37 3.50 10.31
C SER A 73 7.64 3.15 11.61
N THR A 74 6.45 2.54 11.52
CA THR A 74 5.58 2.30 12.70
C THR A 74 5.31 0.83 13.00
N GLY A 75 5.69 -0.07 12.08
CA GLY A 75 5.35 -1.49 12.16
C GLY A 75 6.25 -2.30 13.10
N ASN A 76 5.78 -3.48 13.46
CA ASN A 76 6.61 -4.50 14.11
C ASN A 76 7.42 -5.29 13.07
N ARG A 77 8.26 -6.23 13.54
CA ARG A 77 9.12 -7.06 12.68
C ARG A 77 8.36 -7.71 11.52
N THR A 78 7.21 -8.32 11.80
CA THR A 78 6.36 -8.96 10.79
C THR A 78 5.87 -7.99 9.72
N THR A 79 5.50 -6.78 10.14
CA THR A 79 5.09 -5.71 9.21
C THR A 79 6.26 -5.26 8.35
N CYS A 80 7.44 -5.07 8.94
CA CYS A 80 8.64 -4.66 8.21
C CYS A 80 9.07 -5.70 7.18
N ASP A 81 9.10 -6.98 7.55
CA ASP A 81 9.45 -8.07 6.64
C ASP A 81 8.48 -8.13 5.43
N GLN A 82 7.18 -7.89 5.66
CA GLN A 82 6.19 -7.82 4.58
C GLN A 82 6.37 -6.56 3.72
N CYS A 83 6.62 -5.40 4.32
CA CYS A 83 6.86 -4.15 3.62
C CYS A 83 8.09 -4.24 2.71
N LEU A 84 9.18 -4.86 3.17
CA LEU A 84 10.40 -5.05 2.37
C LEU A 84 10.16 -5.94 1.15
N LYS A 85 9.41 -7.04 1.30
CA LYS A 85 9.04 -7.92 0.17
C LYS A 85 8.23 -7.19 -0.90
N ILE A 86 7.27 -6.36 -0.48
CA ILE A 86 6.44 -5.59 -1.41
C ILE A 86 7.28 -4.47 -2.04
N HIS A 87 8.13 -3.79 -1.25
CA HIS A 87 9.01 -2.72 -1.71
C HIS A 87 9.92 -3.19 -2.84
N GLU A 88 10.61 -4.32 -2.67
CA GLU A 88 11.50 -4.92 -3.67
C GLU A 88 10.75 -5.08 -5.01
N LYS A 89 9.62 -5.79 -5.00
CA LYS A 89 8.84 -6.08 -6.21
C LYS A 89 8.17 -4.85 -6.83
N LEU A 90 7.73 -3.91 -6.00
CA LEU A 90 7.19 -2.65 -6.49
C LEU A 90 8.28 -1.81 -7.17
N THR A 91 9.50 -1.79 -6.62
CA THR A 91 10.63 -1.06 -7.19
C THR A 91 11.09 -1.69 -8.50
N GLU A 92 11.15 -3.04 -8.58
CA GLU A 92 11.42 -3.76 -9.84
C GLU A 92 10.41 -3.37 -10.93
N LYS A 93 9.13 -3.22 -10.57
CA LYS A 93 8.06 -2.93 -11.53
C LYS A 93 7.91 -1.44 -11.90
N ALA A 94 8.02 -0.55 -10.92
CA ALA A 94 7.73 0.88 -11.06
C ALA A 94 8.99 1.75 -11.26
N GLY A 95 10.17 1.18 -11.01
CA GLY A 95 11.45 1.88 -11.03
C GLY A 95 11.66 2.79 -9.82
N PHE A 96 12.89 3.30 -9.70
CA PHE A 96 13.31 4.18 -8.59
C PHE A 96 12.55 5.51 -8.53
N GLY A 97 11.95 5.95 -9.63
CA GLY A 97 11.11 7.15 -9.65
C GLY A 97 9.93 7.08 -8.69
N CYS A 98 9.39 5.88 -8.46
CA CYS A 98 8.31 5.65 -7.48
C CYS A 98 8.76 5.98 -6.05
N ILE A 99 9.99 5.60 -5.68
CA ILE A 99 10.59 5.95 -4.38
C ILE A 99 10.75 7.46 -4.26
N LEU A 100 11.37 8.10 -5.27
CA LEU A 100 11.64 9.53 -5.24
C LEU A 100 10.37 10.37 -5.12
N ARG A 101 9.33 10.06 -5.90
CA ARG A 101 8.04 10.76 -5.82
C ARG A 101 7.37 10.53 -4.46
N SER A 102 7.50 9.34 -3.88
CA SER A 102 6.92 9.03 -2.56
C SER A 102 7.61 9.80 -1.44
N LEU A 103 8.93 9.94 -1.48
CA LEU A 103 9.71 10.67 -0.48
C LEU A 103 9.61 12.19 -0.66
N ALA A 104 9.53 12.68 -1.90
CA ALA A 104 9.44 14.12 -2.19
C ALA A 104 8.04 14.71 -1.93
N ASP A 105 7.00 13.88 -1.89
CA ASP A 105 5.63 14.35 -1.67
C ASP A 105 5.36 14.60 -0.17
N THR A 106 5.58 15.85 0.24
CA THR A 106 5.33 16.36 1.60
C THR A 106 3.88 16.80 1.82
N VAL A 107 3.08 16.78 0.75
CA VAL A 107 1.74 17.36 0.72
C VAL A 107 0.70 16.26 0.94
N ASN A 108 0.88 15.13 0.27
CA ASN A 108 -0.01 13.98 0.36
C ASN A 108 0.56 12.89 1.28
N THR A 109 0.70 13.20 2.56
CA THR A 109 1.22 12.27 3.57
C THR A 109 0.16 11.26 3.97
N VAL A 110 0.54 9.98 4.10
CA VAL A 110 -0.36 8.89 4.50
C VAL A 110 -0.23 8.49 5.95
#